data_AF-A0A2N0QJI1-F1
#
_entry.id   AF-A0A2N0QJI1-F1
#
_cell.length_a   1.000
_cell.length_b   1.000
_cell.length_c   1.000
_cell.angle_alpha   90.00
_cell.angle_beta   90.00
_cell.angle_gamma   90.00
#
_symmetry.space_group_name_H-M   'P 1'
#
loop_
_entity.id
_entity.type
_entity.pdbx_description
1 polymer ?
#
loop_
_entity_poly.entity_id
_entity_poly.type
_entity_poly.pdbx_seq_one_letter_code
_entity_poly.pdbx_strand_id
1 'polypeptide(L)'
;MLGSIVLLVLISDVVLDGFSDNILTRSDGLVFLLILSVFMYYIFEVARNDRSIATTADIEDNKTSSKINWGKLVTNAVEIAYSFGMSETLVGLTIVAVGTSLPELVTSVTAALKKESEIALGNLVGSNIFNILFVVGASAHYLFFQDQIIGFQESKGLSSLQPISFI
;
A
#
# COMPACT_ATOMS: atom_id res chain seq x y z
N MET A 1 -19.24 -3.20 18.88
CA MET A 1 -18.69 -1.86 19.19
C MET A 1 -17.86 -1.28 18.05
N LEU A 2 -16.96 -2.03 17.42
CA LEU A 2 -16.10 -1.51 16.33
C LEU A 2 -16.89 -1.09 15.07
N GLY A 3 -17.87 -1.88 14.63
CA GLY A 3 -18.73 -1.52 13.48
C GLY A 3 -19.59 -0.26 13.69
N SER A 4 -19.92 0.08 14.94
CA SER A 4 -20.67 1.30 15.27
C SER A 4 -19.81 2.55 15.14
N ILE A 5 -18.49 2.45 15.39
CA ILE A 5 -17.54 3.56 15.21
C ILE A 5 -17.32 3.80 13.72
N VAL A 6 -17.21 2.72 12.91
CA VAL A 6 -17.11 2.82 11.44
C VAL A 6 -18.35 3.48 10.85
N LEU A 7 -19.55 3.10 11.29
CA LEU A 7 -20.80 3.74 10.84
C LEU A 7 -20.90 5.22 11.23
N LEU A 8 -20.37 5.61 12.38
CA LEU A 8 -20.40 7.01 12.84
C LEU A 8 -19.44 7.88 12.02
N VAL A 9 -18.29 7.32 11.61
CA VAL A 9 -17.37 7.97 10.66
C VAL A 9 -18.02 8.10 9.28
N LEU A 10 -18.67 7.04 8.77
CA LEU A 10 -19.38 7.09 7.47
C LEU A 10 -20.56 8.08 7.49
N ILE A 11 -21.25 8.25 8.63
CA ILE A 11 -22.32 9.24 8.79
C ILE A 11 -21.76 10.67 8.84
N SER A 12 -20.55 10.86 9.36
CA SER A 12 -19.89 12.16 9.40
C SER A 12 -19.42 12.63 8.03
N ASP A 13 -19.28 11.71 7.07
CA ASP A 13 -18.83 11.95 5.70
C ASP A 13 -19.87 12.75 4.88
N VAL A 14 -21.11 12.26 4.84
CA VAL A 14 -22.24 12.87 4.11
C VAL A 14 -22.58 14.29 4.59
N VAL A 15 -22.27 14.61 5.85
CA VAL A 15 -22.58 15.91 6.47
C VAL A 15 -21.49 16.95 6.21
N LEU A 16 -20.27 16.52 5.88
CA LEU A 16 -19.14 17.41 5.60
C LEU A 16 -19.02 17.80 4.12
N ASP A 17 -19.57 17.01 3.20
CA ASP A 17 -19.19 17.12 1.80
C ASP A 17 -19.98 18.14 0.99
N GLY A 18 -21.27 18.43 1.24
CA GLY A 18 -21.98 19.62 0.70
C GLY A 18 -21.90 19.94 -0.81
N PHE A 19 -21.31 19.07 -1.65
CA PHE A 19 -20.96 19.31 -3.05
C PHE A 19 -21.68 18.32 -3.96
N SER A 20 -22.00 18.77 -5.17
CA SER A 20 -22.84 18.08 -6.17
C SER A 20 -22.07 17.18 -7.14
N ASP A 21 -20.75 17.07 -7.02
CA ASP A 21 -19.90 16.30 -7.94
C ASP A 21 -19.19 15.14 -7.22
N ASN A 22 -19.24 13.94 -7.83
CA ASN A 22 -18.53 12.73 -7.37
C ASN A 22 -17.04 12.81 -7.73
N ILE A 23 -16.26 13.57 -6.96
CA ILE A 23 -14.80 13.58 -7.02
C ILE A 23 -14.29 12.99 -5.71
N LEU A 24 -13.21 12.19 -5.76
CA LEU A 24 -12.60 11.59 -4.58
C LEU A 24 -12.34 12.68 -3.52
N THR A 25 -13.11 12.67 -2.44
CA THR A 25 -13.09 13.73 -1.44
C THR A 25 -12.19 13.37 -0.26
N ARG A 26 -11.90 14.36 0.58
CA ARG A 26 -10.96 14.23 1.73
C ARG A 26 -11.33 13.10 2.67
N SER A 27 -12.63 12.87 2.80
CA SER A 27 -13.24 11.83 3.61
C SER A 27 -13.01 10.44 3.05
N ASP A 28 -13.05 10.24 1.72
CA ASP A 28 -12.77 8.94 1.09
C ASP A 28 -11.38 8.39 1.46
N GLY A 29 -10.35 9.25 1.40
CA GLY A 29 -8.99 8.88 1.80
C GLY A 29 -8.89 8.48 3.27
N LEU A 30 -9.58 9.21 4.15
CA LEU A 30 -9.63 8.92 5.58
C LEU A 30 -10.45 7.65 5.88
N VAL A 31 -11.51 7.40 5.12
CA VAL A 31 -12.32 6.17 5.18
C VAL A 31 -11.47 4.96 4.78
N PHE A 32 -10.69 5.03 3.71
CA PHE A 32 -9.78 3.93 3.34
C PHE A 32 -8.74 3.64 4.42
N LEU A 33 -8.16 4.67 5.06
CA LEU A 33 -7.22 4.51 6.17
C LEU A 33 -7.88 3.98 7.45
N LEU A 34 -9.13 4.34 7.72
CA LEU A 34 -9.89 3.79 8.84
C LEU A 34 -10.28 2.33 8.61
N ILE A 35 -10.72 1.98 7.40
CA ILE A 35 -10.96 0.60 6.99
C ILE A 35 -9.66 -0.21 7.12
N LEU A 36 -8.52 0.35 6.71
CA LEU A 36 -7.20 -0.25 6.92
C LEU A 36 -6.90 -0.46 8.40
N SER A 37 -7.20 0.51 9.28
CA SER A 37 -7.01 0.37 10.73
C SER A 37 -7.89 -0.71 11.35
N VAL A 38 -9.15 -0.85 10.91
CA VAL A 38 -10.04 -1.92 11.35
C VAL A 38 -9.55 -3.28 10.85
N PHE A 39 -9.11 -3.36 9.58
CA PHE A 39 -8.50 -4.55 9.00
C PHE A 39 -7.24 -4.98 9.77
N MET A 40 -6.35 -4.02 10.08
CA MET A 40 -5.16 -4.27 10.89
C MET A 40 -5.51 -4.70 12.30
N TYR A 41 -6.49 -4.08 12.94
CA TYR A 41 -6.95 -4.49 14.26
C TYR A 41 -7.46 -5.94 14.25
N TYR A 42 -8.28 -6.31 13.27
CA TYR A 42 -8.78 -7.68 13.11
C TYR A 42 -7.64 -8.68 12.92
N ILE A 43 -6.71 -8.41 11.99
CA ILE A 43 -5.55 -9.29 11.78
C ILE A 43 -4.70 -9.39 13.03
N PHE A 44 -4.49 -8.28 13.76
CA PHE A 44 -3.71 -8.27 14.98
C PHE A 44 -4.39 -9.03 16.13
N GLU A 45 -5.72 -8.96 16.23
CA GLU A 45 -6.51 -9.72 17.20
C GLU A 45 -6.47 -11.22 16.89
N VAL A 46 -6.67 -11.60 15.63
CA VAL A 46 -6.57 -12.99 15.15
C VAL A 46 -5.16 -13.53 15.35
N ALA A 47 -4.13 -12.77 14.97
CA ALA A 47 -2.72 -13.15 15.16
C ALA A 47 -2.33 -13.26 16.64
N ARG A 48 -3.01 -12.55 17.55
CA ARG A 48 -2.80 -12.69 19.00
C ARG A 48 -3.54 -13.89 19.60
N ASN A 49 -4.67 -14.28 19.04
CA ASN A 49 -5.49 -15.40 19.55
C ASN A 49 -5.01 -16.77 19.04
N ASP A 50 -4.51 -16.87 17.81
CA ASP A 50 -4.01 -18.12 17.24
C ASP A 50 -2.48 -18.27 17.42
N ARG A 51 -2.05 -18.53 18.66
CA ARG A 51 -0.66 -18.94 18.94
C ARG A 51 -0.46 -20.45 18.74
N SER A 52 -0.92 -21.01 17.62
CA SER A 52 -0.73 -22.44 17.29
C SER A 52 -0.29 -22.72 15.85
N ILE A 53 -0.12 -21.72 14.97
CA ILE A 53 0.52 -21.92 13.66
C ILE A 53 1.96 -21.41 13.74
N ALA A 54 2.73 -22.07 14.60
CA ALA A 54 4.17 -22.09 14.53
C ALA A 54 4.63 -23.55 14.46
N THR A 55 3.99 -24.34 13.58
CA THR A 55 4.56 -25.62 13.16
C THR A 55 5.73 -25.30 12.25
N THR A 56 6.90 -25.18 12.89
CA THR A 56 8.21 -25.57 12.37
C THR A 56 8.41 -25.31 10.89
N ALA A 57 8.71 -24.05 10.57
CA ALA A 57 9.76 -23.80 9.59
C ALA A 57 11.08 -24.31 10.20
N ASP A 58 11.25 -25.64 10.23
CA ASP A 58 12.56 -26.25 10.15
C ASP A 58 13.10 -25.95 8.75
N ILE A 59 13.39 -24.67 8.52
CA ILE A 59 14.43 -24.30 7.60
C ILE A 59 15.67 -24.64 8.39
N GLU A 60 16.18 -25.84 8.12
CA GLU A 60 17.58 -26.14 8.27
C GLU A 60 18.32 -24.91 7.74
N ASP A 61 18.82 -24.10 8.66
CA ASP A 61 19.66 -22.93 8.43
C ASP A 61 20.99 -23.47 7.90
N ASN A 62 20.95 -24.05 6.68
CA ASN A 62 22.10 -24.03 5.84
C ASN A 62 22.27 -22.56 5.47
N LYS A 63 23.04 -21.92 6.35
CA LYS A 63 23.70 -20.63 6.39
C LYS A 63 24.33 -20.22 5.05
N THR A 64 23.59 -20.33 3.97
CA THR A 64 23.84 -19.63 2.73
C THR A 64 22.95 -18.41 2.81
N SER A 65 23.52 -17.39 3.44
CA SER A 65 23.11 -16.00 3.32
C SER A 65 23.13 -15.60 1.83
N SER A 66 22.19 -16.11 1.03
CA SER A 66 21.82 -15.46 -0.21
C SER A 66 20.95 -14.29 0.20
N LYS A 67 21.63 -13.22 0.61
CA LYS A 67 21.01 -11.93 0.90
C LYS A 67 20.60 -11.36 -0.46
N ILE A 68 19.55 -11.93 -1.07
CA ILE A 68 19.03 -11.48 -2.36
C ILE A 68 18.56 -10.05 -2.15
N ASN A 69 19.29 -9.10 -2.72
CA ASN A 69 18.92 -7.70 -2.66
C ASN A 69 17.96 -7.42 -3.82
N TRP A 70 16.66 -7.65 -3.57
CA TRP A 70 15.59 -7.42 -4.53
C TRP A 70 15.63 -6.00 -5.11
N GLY A 71 15.94 -5.00 -4.27
CA GLY A 71 16.12 -3.62 -4.70
C GLY A 71 17.19 -3.47 -5.78
N LYS A 72 18.37 -4.10 -5.60
CA LYS A 72 19.43 -4.09 -6.63
C LYS A 72 18.99 -4.78 -7.92
N LEU A 73 18.22 -5.87 -7.85
CA LEU A 73 17.71 -6.53 -9.06
C LEU A 73 16.78 -5.59 -9.84
N VAL A 74 15.89 -4.89 -9.13
CA VAL A 74 14.99 -3.90 -9.73
C VAL A 74 15.78 -2.73 -10.31
N THR A 75 16.78 -2.19 -9.59
CA THR A 75 17.61 -1.08 -10.09
C THR A 75 18.32 -1.44 -11.40
N ASN A 76 18.92 -2.62 -11.50
CA ASN A 76 19.57 -3.07 -12.74
C ASN A 76 18.56 -3.29 -13.87
N ALA A 77 17.38 -3.83 -13.56
CA ALA A 77 16.30 -3.99 -14.55
C ALA A 77 15.79 -2.63 -15.08
N VAL A 78 15.68 -1.64 -14.20
CA VAL A 78 15.33 -0.25 -14.54
C VAL A 78 16.38 0.38 -15.48
N GLU A 79 17.67 0.21 -15.19
CA GLU A 79 18.76 0.74 -16.02
C GLU A 79 18.76 0.12 -17.44
N ILE A 80 18.51 -1.19 -17.52
CA ILE A 80 18.36 -1.89 -18.80
C ILE A 80 17.15 -1.34 -19.56
N ALA A 81 16.01 -1.15 -18.90
CA ALA A 81 14.79 -0.66 -19.54
C ALA A 81 14.94 0.77 -20.09
N TYR A 82 15.62 1.65 -19.37
CA TYR A 82 15.97 2.97 -19.88
C TYR A 82 16.91 2.90 -21.10
N SER A 83 17.86 1.95 -21.10
CA SER A 83 18.74 1.71 -22.24
C SER A 83 17.97 1.20 -23.48
N PHE A 84 16.82 0.55 -23.29
CA PHE A 84 15.89 0.17 -24.36
C PHE A 84 14.94 1.30 -24.80
N GLY A 85 15.07 2.51 -24.24
CA GLY A 85 14.24 3.67 -24.61
C GLY A 85 12.84 3.67 -23.97
N MET A 86 12.64 2.91 -22.89
CA MET A 86 11.38 2.90 -22.15
C MET A 86 11.16 4.22 -21.40
N SER A 87 9.93 4.74 -21.42
CA SER A 87 9.59 5.95 -20.64
C SER A 87 9.57 5.66 -19.14
N GLU A 88 9.86 6.68 -18.33
CA GLU A 88 9.82 6.60 -16.86
C GLU A 88 8.47 6.10 -16.34
N THR A 89 7.36 6.59 -16.93
CA THR A 89 6.01 6.12 -16.59
C THR A 89 5.85 4.62 -16.85
N LEU A 90 6.33 4.12 -17.98
CA LEU A 90 6.20 2.70 -18.32
C LEU A 90 7.08 1.83 -17.42
N VAL A 91 8.29 2.30 -17.08
CA VAL A 91 9.18 1.64 -16.12
C VAL A 91 8.54 1.56 -14.72
N GLY A 92 7.94 2.66 -14.26
CA GLY A 92 7.25 2.74 -12.96
C GLY A 92 6.03 1.84 -12.88
N LEU A 93 5.20 1.83 -13.92
CA LEU A 93 3.98 1.01 -13.98
C LEU A 93 4.25 -0.49 -14.16
N THR A 94 5.45 -0.89 -14.61
CA THR A 94 5.75 -2.29 -14.93
C THR A 94 6.87 -2.86 -14.07
N ILE A 95 8.12 -2.44 -14.30
CA ILE A 95 9.30 -3.04 -13.67
C ILE A 95 9.35 -2.77 -12.18
N VAL A 96 9.07 -1.53 -11.77
CA VAL A 96 9.06 -1.17 -10.35
C VAL A 96 7.89 -1.86 -9.65
N ALA A 97 6.69 -1.80 -10.25
CA ALA A 97 5.49 -2.47 -9.71
C ALA A 97 5.66 -3.98 -9.53
N VAL A 98 6.22 -4.68 -10.53
CA VAL A 98 6.54 -6.12 -10.42
C VAL A 98 7.64 -6.34 -9.38
N GLY A 99 8.66 -5.49 -9.39
CA GLY A 99 9.81 -5.57 -8.49
C GLY A 99 9.44 -5.52 -7.01
N THR A 100 8.46 -4.69 -6.64
CA THR A 100 7.98 -4.58 -5.26
C THR A 100 7.22 -5.81 -4.78
N SER A 101 6.58 -6.55 -5.68
CA SER A 101 5.81 -7.77 -5.34
C SER A 101 6.59 -9.08 -5.47
N LEU A 102 7.83 -9.04 -5.98
CA LEU A 102 8.69 -10.23 -6.07
C LEU A 102 8.93 -10.96 -4.73
N PRO A 103 9.25 -10.27 -3.61
CA PRO A 103 9.46 -10.96 -2.33
C PRO A 103 8.20 -11.69 -1.84
N GLU A 104 7.03 -11.09 -2.06
CA GLU A 104 5.73 -11.63 -1.68
C GLU A 104 5.39 -12.86 -2.51
N LEU A 105 5.62 -12.78 -3.82
CA LEU A 105 5.45 -13.89 -4.76
C LEU A 105 6.34 -15.09 -4.36
N VAL A 106 7.62 -14.85 -4.09
CA VAL A 106 8.56 -15.90 -3.68
C VAL A 106 8.12 -16.57 -2.38
N THR A 107 7.64 -15.77 -1.43
CA THR A 107 7.14 -16.28 -0.14
C THR A 107 5.90 -17.15 -0.33
N SER A 108 4.89 -16.68 -1.09
CA SER A 108 3.67 -17.43 -1.37
C SER A 108 3.93 -18.71 -2.17
N VAL A 109 4.79 -18.67 -3.18
CA VAL A 109 5.17 -19.85 -3.97
C VAL A 109 5.89 -20.87 -3.10
N THR A 110 6.83 -20.43 -2.26
CA THR A 110 7.57 -21.33 -1.37
C THR A 110 6.64 -22.01 -0.35
N ALA A 111 5.68 -21.27 0.21
CA ALA A 111 4.67 -21.83 1.11
C ALA A 111 3.75 -22.84 0.40
N ALA A 112 3.28 -22.52 -0.82
CA ALA A 112 2.45 -23.43 -1.60
C ALA A 112 3.19 -24.74 -1.94
N LEU A 113 4.48 -24.67 -2.28
CA LEU A 113 5.31 -25.85 -2.54
C LEU A 113 5.50 -26.73 -1.29
N LYS A 114 5.48 -26.12 -0.09
CA LYS A 114 5.53 -26.83 1.20
C LYS A 114 4.18 -27.39 1.63
N LYS A 115 3.14 -27.30 0.80
CA LYS A 115 1.74 -27.64 1.10
C LYS A 115 1.09 -26.78 2.19
N GLU A 116 1.72 -25.66 2.55
CA GLU A 116 1.20 -24.65 3.48
C GLU A 116 0.29 -23.66 2.76
N SER A 117 -0.80 -24.19 2.20
CA SER A 117 -1.67 -23.43 1.28
C SER A 117 -2.42 -22.30 2.00
N GLU A 118 -2.73 -22.47 3.28
CA GLU A 118 -3.40 -21.45 4.11
C GLU A 118 -2.48 -20.23 4.31
N ILE A 119 -1.20 -20.45 4.58
CA ILE A 119 -0.19 -19.39 4.73
C ILE A 119 0.06 -18.70 3.39
N ALA A 120 0.17 -19.47 2.30
CA ALA A 120 0.35 -18.93 0.95
C ALA A 120 -0.81 -18.01 0.53
N LEU A 121 -2.04 -18.43 0.80
CA LEU A 121 -3.26 -17.68 0.49
C LEU A 121 -3.40 -16.44 1.38
N GLY A 122 -3.10 -16.57 2.68
CA GLY A 122 -3.10 -15.45 3.63
C GLY A 122 -2.14 -14.34 3.22
N ASN A 123 -0.93 -14.70 2.79
CA ASN A 123 0.05 -13.74 2.28
C ASN A 123 -0.43 -13.07 0.98
N LEU A 124 -0.93 -13.84 0.02
CA LEU A 124 -1.39 -13.30 -1.27
C LEU A 124 -2.58 -12.34 -1.13
N VAL A 125 -3.59 -12.74 -0.36
CA VAL A 125 -4.81 -11.96 -0.18
C VAL A 125 -4.56 -10.77 0.75
N GLY A 126 -3.82 -10.99 1.85
CA GLY A 126 -3.51 -9.96 2.84
C GLY A 126 -2.69 -8.81 2.27
N SER A 127 -1.60 -9.12 1.54
CA SER A 127 -0.75 -8.09 0.93
C SER A 127 -1.48 -7.26 -0.13
N ASN A 128 -2.35 -7.87 -0.94
CA ASN A 128 -3.12 -7.13 -1.94
C ASN A 128 -4.16 -6.19 -1.32
N ILE A 129 -4.87 -6.66 -0.30
CA ILE A 129 -5.83 -5.81 0.45
C ILE A 129 -5.10 -4.66 1.12
N PHE A 130 -3.96 -4.93 1.76
CA PHE A 130 -3.13 -3.90 2.38
C PHE A 130 -2.63 -2.88 1.35
N ASN A 131 -2.06 -3.33 0.23
CA ASN A 131 -1.51 -2.44 -0.79
C ASN A 131 -2.59 -1.51 -1.38
N ILE A 132 -3.78 -2.02 -1.67
CA ILE A 132 -4.87 -1.18 -2.20
C ILE A 132 -5.32 -0.17 -1.16
N LEU A 133 -5.66 -0.61 0.06
CA LEU A 133 -6.17 0.27 1.11
C LEU A 133 -5.14 1.33 1.53
N PHE A 134 -3.87 0.94 1.65
CA PHE A 134 -2.80 1.84 2.06
C PHE A 134 -2.39 2.80 0.95
N VAL A 135 -2.17 2.33 -0.29
CA VAL A 135 -1.74 3.21 -1.40
C VAL A 135 -2.84 4.20 -1.76
N VAL A 136 -4.10 3.76 -1.87
CA VAL A 136 -5.23 4.66 -2.17
C VAL A 136 -5.48 5.62 -1.01
N GLY A 137 -5.50 5.13 0.24
CA GLY A 137 -5.69 5.99 1.41
C GLY A 137 -4.57 7.02 1.60
N ALA A 138 -3.31 6.61 1.45
CA ALA A 138 -2.15 7.50 1.61
C ALA A 138 -2.04 8.50 0.46
N SER A 139 -2.30 8.10 -0.79
CA SER A 139 -2.26 9.02 -1.94
C SER A 139 -3.36 10.08 -1.85
N ALA A 140 -4.59 9.70 -1.48
CA ALA A 140 -5.69 10.64 -1.27
C ALA A 140 -5.39 11.63 -0.14
N HIS A 141 -4.81 11.16 0.97
CA HIS A 141 -4.40 12.03 2.07
C HIS A 141 -3.26 13.00 1.68
N TYR A 142 -2.28 12.51 0.92
CA TYR A 142 -1.15 13.32 0.45
C TYR A 142 -1.60 14.42 -0.52
N LEU A 143 -2.44 14.08 -1.50
CA LEU A 143 -3.00 15.04 -2.46
C LEU A 143 -3.76 16.16 -1.75
N PHE A 144 -4.53 15.81 -0.72
CA PHE A 144 -5.22 16.79 0.10
C PHE A 144 -4.23 17.73 0.84
N PHE A 145 -3.17 17.19 1.43
CA PHE A 145 -2.17 18.02 2.12
C PHE A 145 -1.50 19.01 1.14
N GLN A 146 -1.29 18.58 -0.11
CA GLN A 146 -0.77 19.43 -1.17
C GLN A 146 -1.75 20.58 -1.53
N ASP A 147 -3.05 20.29 -1.66
CA ASP A 147 -4.08 21.32 -1.91
C ASP A 147 -4.15 22.37 -0.80
N GLN A 148 -4.01 21.96 0.47
CA GLN A 148 -4.00 22.90 1.60
C GLN A 148 -2.79 23.84 1.55
N ILE A 149 -1.61 23.32 1.19
CA ILE A 149 -0.40 24.13 1.03
C ILE A 149 -0.59 25.13 -0.12
N ILE A 150 -1.11 24.67 -1.27
CA ILE A 150 -1.36 25.55 -2.43
C ILE A 150 -2.33 26.67 -2.06
N GLY A 151 -3.46 26.36 -1.42
CA GLY A 151 -4.42 27.37 -0.97
C GLY A 151 -3.85 28.37 0.05
N PHE A 152 -2.92 27.94 0.90
CA PHE A 152 -2.21 28.83 1.82
C PHE A 152 -1.19 29.74 1.11
N GLN A 153 -0.49 29.24 0.09
CA GLN A 153 0.42 30.04 -0.73
C GLN A 153 -0.36 31.11 -1.52
N GLU A 154 -1.50 30.75 -2.09
CA GLU A 154 -2.38 31.67 -2.81
C GLU A 154 -2.94 32.77 -1.89
N SER A 155 -3.39 32.40 -0.69
CA SER A 155 -3.86 33.37 0.32
C SER A 155 -2.79 34.37 0.77
N LYS A 156 -1.50 34.04 0.62
CA LYS A 156 -0.38 34.93 0.95
C LYS A 156 0.21 35.65 -0.26
N GLY A 157 -0.32 35.43 -1.46
CA GLY A 157 0.19 36.01 -2.70
C GLY A 157 1.55 35.45 -3.13
N LEU A 158 1.95 34.27 -2.65
CA LEU A 158 3.16 33.55 -3.06
C LEU A 158 2.90 32.59 -4.24
N SER A 159 1.97 32.94 -5.13
CA SER A 159 1.58 32.14 -6.31
C SER A 159 2.72 31.88 -7.31
N SER A 160 3.85 32.57 -7.18
CA SER A 160 5.07 32.35 -7.97
C SER A 160 5.90 31.14 -7.54
N LEU A 161 5.63 30.56 -6.37
CA LEU A 161 6.22 29.28 -5.97
C LEU A 161 5.43 28.17 -6.64
N GLN A 162 5.89 27.72 -7.80
CA GLN A 162 5.27 26.60 -8.51
C GLN A 162 5.14 25.40 -7.55
N PRO A 163 3.94 24.82 -7.38
CA PRO A 163 3.82 23.54 -6.69
C PRO A 163 4.69 22.52 -7.43
N ILE A 164 5.43 21.73 -6.67
CA ILE A 164 6.26 20.64 -7.19
C ILE A 164 5.34 19.71 -7.98
N SER A 165 5.38 19.78 -9.31
CA SER A 165 4.65 18.86 -10.17
C SER A 165 5.34 17.51 -10.09
N PHE A 166 4.70 16.54 -9.46
CA PHE A 166 5.07 15.14 -9.61
C PHE A 166 3.97 14.47 -10.44
N ILE A 167 4.18 14.49 -11.76
CA ILE A 167 3.84 13.48 -12.78
C ILE A 167 4.68 13.86 -14.01
#